data_AF-A0A7K7SKE2-F1
#
_entry.id   AF-A0A7K7SKE2-F1
#
_cell.length_a   1.000
_cell.length_b   1.000
_cell.length_c   1.000
_cell.angle_alpha   90.00
_cell.angle_beta   90.00
_cell.angle_gamma   90.00
#
_symmetry.space_group_name_H-M   'P 1'
#
loop_
_entity.id
_entity.type
_entity.pdbx_description
1 polymer ?
#
loop_
_entity_poly.entity_id
_entity_poly.type
_entity_poly.pdbx_seq_one_letter_code
_entity_poly.pdbx_strand_id
1 'polypeptide(L)'
;MSQFYNNVEPNVIDDEMVQKAIEEKCPEDLGDLVKGENINFKDVTELQLSFKSILRIDNLWQLENLTKLQLDNNIIEKIEALESLVHLVWLDLSFNNIEVIEGLDTLVKLQDLSLYSNRISKIENMDTLQELQIFSIGKNNLTNLEDVVYLRRFKNLRTLNLSGNPFCDGEQHVLFAVAHLPNLVYLDFKLVRDTTVRFLHSLLGEIRQQHLTEPLLGWFASNIPVMGAGSLQKSASQNTHSAAFVEYLNRSLLFDNLYAEDTEAAKLASLPGVEDLLQAYPSWFVSVCGNLYKYGLKEYEKREAEVSEFYKKLHEILIASQEENKKVILDFENRNKKRLDEIHHARSDDIAESKRAKCKEGIHQLWDVLMTLEALVCNEMEQLLKDFKRSIDVITSTFTENIKEIYPFHSIGVATFSLTILCTMAQCRDLENHHHEKLMKITLTTLEKLVRGELEESLPDDVRMLLMDKNTIVNAIDMSHSIRLRKIDKRESDMLCNTYHW
;
A
#
# COMPACT_ATOMS: atom_id res chain seq x y z
N MET A 1 18.93 19.29 -21.26
CA MET A 1 19.71 18.04 -21.10
C MET A 1 19.74 17.27 -22.43
N SER A 2 20.49 17.73 -23.44
CA SER A 2 20.44 17.11 -24.79
C SER A 2 21.80 17.02 -25.51
N GLN A 3 22.93 16.91 -24.78
CA GLN A 3 24.26 16.94 -25.41
C GLN A 3 25.27 15.89 -24.93
N PHE A 4 24.87 14.88 -24.14
CA PHE A 4 25.80 13.84 -23.66
C PHE A 4 25.76 12.50 -24.43
N TYR A 5 24.93 12.34 -25.45
CA TYR A 5 24.86 11.11 -26.26
C TYR A 5 25.52 11.20 -27.65
N ASN A 6 26.37 12.20 -27.91
CA ASN A 6 26.90 12.43 -29.26
C ASN A 6 28.15 11.61 -29.63
N ASN A 7 28.51 10.54 -28.90
CA ASN A 7 29.76 9.82 -29.16
C ASN A 7 29.72 8.29 -28.99
N VAL A 8 28.55 7.66 -28.96
CA VAL A 8 28.46 6.20 -29.07
C VAL A 8 27.76 5.86 -30.38
N GLU A 9 28.43 5.11 -31.26
CA GLU A 9 27.85 4.68 -32.52
C GLU A 9 26.66 3.74 -32.22
N PRO A 10 25.47 4.01 -32.80
CA PRO A 10 24.29 3.17 -32.60
C PRO A 10 24.53 1.79 -33.21
N ASN A 11 24.22 0.74 -32.45
CA ASN A 11 24.39 -0.64 -32.89
C ASN A 11 23.07 -1.27 -33.33
N VAL A 12 23.17 -2.25 -34.21
CA VAL A 12 22.09 -3.22 -34.50
C VAL A 12 22.53 -4.55 -33.88
N ILE A 13 21.59 -5.33 -33.34
CA ILE A 13 21.92 -6.66 -32.85
C ILE A 13 22.40 -7.51 -34.05
N ASP A 14 23.63 -7.98 -33.99
CA ASP A 14 24.26 -8.85 -34.98
C ASP A 14 24.71 -10.18 -34.34
N ASP A 15 25.07 -11.14 -35.19
CA ASP A 15 25.49 -12.48 -34.76
C ASP A 15 26.71 -12.42 -33.82
N GLU A 16 27.62 -11.46 -34.02
CA GLU A 16 28.81 -11.27 -33.18
C GLU A 16 28.43 -10.80 -31.78
N MET A 17 27.51 -9.83 -31.67
CA MET A 17 27.01 -9.34 -30.39
C MET A 17 26.26 -10.44 -29.62
N VAL A 18 25.42 -11.21 -30.31
CA VAL A 18 24.68 -12.34 -29.72
C VAL A 18 25.67 -13.40 -29.23
N GLN A 19 26.63 -13.80 -30.06
CA GLN A 19 27.63 -14.79 -29.70
C GLN A 19 28.45 -14.35 -28.50
N LYS A 20 28.94 -13.10 -28.49
CA LYS A 20 29.71 -12.55 -27.38
C LYS A 20 28.90 -12.49 -26.08
N ALA A 21 27.61 -12.15 -26.15
CA ALA A 21 26.73 -12.13 -24.98
C ALA A 21 26.47 -13.54 -24.42
N ILE A 22 26.44 -14.56 -25.29
CA ILE A 22 26.35 -15.96 -24.85
C ILE A 22 27.66 -16.41 -24.19
N GLU A 23 28.81 -16.04 -24.76
CA GLU A 23 30.14 -16.36 -24.23
C GLU A 23 30.41 -15.67 -22.88
N GLU A 24 30.03 -14.41 -22.71
CA GLU A 24 30.14 -13.64 -21.45
C GLU A 24 29.37 -14.29 -20.28
N LYS A 25 28.40 -15.16 -20.59
CA LYS A 25 27.57 -15.85 -19.60
C LYS A 25 28.13 -17.21 -19.15
N CYS A 26 29.13 -17.75 -19.86
CA CYS A 26 29.80 -18.99 -19.48
C CYS A 26 30.85 -18.71 -18.39
N PRO A 27 30.89 -19.48 -17.28
CA PRO A 27 31.92 -19.34 -16.26
C PRO A 27 33.33 -19.49 -16.85
N GLU A 28 34.29 -18.66 -16.38
CA GLU A 28 35.67 -18.59 -16.89
C GLU A 28 36.39 -19.96 -16.95
N ASP A 29 35.99 -20.92 -16.11
CA ASP A 29 36.56 -22.28 -16.06
C ASP A 29 36.14 -23.21 -17.23
N LEU A 30 35.15 -22.84 -18.03
CA LEU A 30 34.67 -23.58 -19.22
C LEU A 30 34.90 -22.82 -20.54
N GLY A 31 35.39 -21.57 -20.48
CA GLY A 31 35.53 -20.68 -21.62
C GLY A 31 36.49 -21.17 -22.72
N ASP A 32 37.42 -22.06 -22.40
CA ASP A 32 38.36 -22.63 -23.38
C ASP A 32 37.82 -23.87 -24.12
N LEU A 33 36.74 -24.50 -23.62
CA LEU A 33 36.07 -25.61 -24.31
C LEU A 33 34.99 -25.12 -25.29
N VAL A 34 34.35 -23.98 -25.02
CA VAL A 34 33.25 -23.44 -25.85
C VAL A 34 33.77 -22.66 -27.08
N LYS A 35 34.98 -22.09 -27.02
CA LYS A 35 35.60 -21.37 -28.15
C LYS A 35 35.80 -22.22 -29.42
N GLY A 36 35.63 -23.54 -29.35
CA GLY A 36 35.81 -24.48 -30.47
C GLY A 36 34.56 -25.21 -30.94
N GLU A 37 33.44 -25.16 -30.20
CA GLU A 37 32.20 -25.84 -30.59
C GLU A 37 31.17 -24.82 -31.11
N ASN A 38 30.53 -25.16 -32.23
CA ASN A 38 29.44 -24.40 -32.82
C ASN A 38 28.32 -24.23 -31.77
N ILE A 39 28.20 -23.03 -31.17
CA ILE A 39 27.15 -22.75 -30.18
C ILE A 39 25.80 -23.00 -30.85
N ASN A 40 25.06 -23.98 -30.37
CA ASN A 40 23.72 -24.25 -30.86
C ASN A 40 22.77 -23.18 -30.27
N PHE A 41 22.38 -22.21 -31.10
CA PHE A 41 21.45 -21.14 -30.73
C PHE A 41 20.12 -21.64 -30.16
N LYS A 42 19.75 -22.90 -30.41
CA LYS A 42 18.54 -23.51 -29.85
C LYS A 42 18.64 -23.83 -28.36
N ASP A 43 19.84 -23.91 -27.79
CA ASP A 43 20.02 -24.24 -26.36
C ASP A 43 20.03 -22.98 -25.47
N VAL A 44 20.04 -21.79 -26.08
CA VAL A 44 20.05 -20.49 -25.38
C VAL A 44 18.65 -20.16 -24.85
N THR A 45 18.52 -20.07 -23.53
CA THR A 45 17.25 -19.78 -22.85
C THR A 45 17.18 -18.38 -22.25
N GLU A 46 18.31 -17.70 -22.06
CA GLU A 46 18.32 -16.31 -21.59
C GLU A 46 19.48 -15.52 -22.20
N LEU A 47 19.19 -14.30 -22.66
CA LEU A 47 20.14 -13.41 -23.34
C LEU A 47 20.12 -12.03 -22.67
N GLN A 48 21.30 -11.48 -22.40
CA GLN A 48 21.48 -10.16 -21.80
C GLN A 48 22.33 -9.25 -22.69
N LEU A 49 21.74 -8.13 -23.07
CA LEU A 49 22.31 -7.14 -24.00
C LEU A 49 22.19 -5.72 -23.43
N SER A 50 22.42 -5.56 -22.13
CA SER A 50 22.36 -4.27 -21.45
C SER A 50 23.54 -3.36 -21.81
N PHE A 51 23.32 -2.04 -21.91
CA PHE A 51 24.37 -1.04 -22.13
C PHE A 51 25.21 -1.23 -23.41
N LYS A 52 24.60 -1.74 -24.49
CA LYS A 52 25.29 -1.98 -25.78
C LYS A 52 24.98 -0.90 -26.83
N SER A 53 24.26 0.16 -26.46
CA SER A 53 23.82 1.25 -27.37
C SER A 53 23.08 0.74 -28.60
N ILE A 54 22.24 -0.27 -28.40
CA ILE A 54 21.41 -0.85 -29.46
C ILE A 54 20.33 0.14 -29.85
N LEU A 55 20.25 0.48 -31.14
CA LEU A 55 19.20 1.29 -31.75
C LEU A 55 18.08 0.43 -32.32
N ARG A 56 18.44 -0.76 -32.85
CA ARG A 56 17.52 -1.65 -33.55
C ARG A 56 17.67 -3.11 -33.13
N ILE A 57 16.55 -3.76 -32.84
CA ILE A 57 16.46 -5.19 -32.56
C ILE A 57 16.45 -5.94 -33.91
N ASP A 58 17.37 -6.88 -34.10
CA ASP A 58 17.45 -7.76 -35.27
C ASP A 58 18.19 -9.05 -34.90
N ASN A 59 18.30 -10.01 -35.81
CA ASN A 59 19.10 -11.25 -35.66
C ASN A 59 18.79 -12.13 -34.42
N LEU A 60 17.65 -11.95 -33.76
CA LEU A 60 17.21 -12.81 -32.65
C LEU A 60 16.42 -14.04 -33.12
N TRP A 61 16.17 -14.17 -34.43
CA TRP A 61 15.25 -15.17 -35.00
C TRP A 61 15.70 -16.63 -34.82
N GLN A 62 16.99 -16.88 -34.58
CA GLN A 62 17.53 -18.22 -34.34
C GLN A 62 17.32 -18.73 -32.90
N LEU A 63 16.98 -17.84 -31.96
CA LEU A 63 16.85 -18.13 -30.53
C LEU A 63 15.43 -18.60 -30.15
N GLU A 64 14.92 -19.62 -30.84
CA GLU A 64 13.52 -20.08 -30.72
C GLU A 64 13.11 -20.46 -29.28
N ASN A 65 14.05 -20.91 -28.45
CA ASN A 65 13.80 -21.37 -27.07
C ASN A 65 14.09 -20.30 -26.00
N LEU A 66 14.30 -19.04 -26.41
CA LEU A 66 14.58 -17.96 -25.46
C LEU A 66 13.38 -17.72 -24.54
N THR A 67 13.63 -17.70 -23.24
CA THR A 67 12.63 -17.48 -22.19
C THR A 67 12.81 -16.15 -21.47
N LYS A 68 14.03 -15.61 -21.43
CA LYS A 68 14.30 -14.27 -20.87
C LYS A 68 15.19 -13.44 -21.80
N LEU A 69 14.78 -12.20 -22.05
CA LEU A 69 15.52 -11.26 -22.87
C LEU A 69 15.66 -9.94 -22.12
N GLN A 70 16.91 -9.53 -21.88
CA GLN A 70 17.25 -8.29 -21.23
C GLN A 70 17.90 -7.33 -22.23
N LEU A 71 17.24 -6.21 -22.51
CA LEU A 71 17.63 -5.16 -23.46
C LEU A 71 17.63 -3.77 -22.82
N ASP A 72 17.77 -3.70 -21.49
CA ASP A 72 17.72 -2.45 -20.75
C ASP A 72 18.93 -1.54 -21.00
N ASN A 73 18.77 -0.23 -20.78
CA ASN A 73 19.83 0.77 -20.94
C ASN A 73 20.43 0.80 -22.35
N ASN A 74 19.59 0.78 -23.37
CA ASN A 74 19.96 0.96 -24.77
C ASN A 74 19.28 2.22 -25.35
N ILE A 75 19.29 2.37 -26.67
CA ILE A 75 18.67 3.51 -27.37
C ILE A 75 17.58 3.03 -28.35
N ILE A 76 16.95 1.89 -28.06
CA ILE A 76 15.94 1.26 -28.92
C ILE A 76 14.74 2.19 -29.06
N GLU A 77 14.32 2.45 -30.29
CA GLU A 77 13.15 3.29 -30.59
C GLU A 77 11.90 2.48 -30.94
N LYS A 78 12.11 1.24 -31.43
CA LYS A 78 11.04 0.37 -31.92
C LYS A 78 11.20 -1.06 -31.40
N ILE A 79 10.08 -1.64 -30.98
CA ILE A 79 9.97 -3.07 -30.66
C ILE A 79 9.70 -3.81 -31.98
N GLU A 80 10.68 -4.55 -32.47
CA GLU A 80 10.60 -5.31 -33.72
C GLU A 80 11.45 -6.59 -33.64
N ALA A 81 11.28 -7.50 -34.61
CA ALA A 81 12.09 -8.72 -34.74
C ALA A 81 12.02 -9.68 -33.53
N LEU A 82 10.91 -9.66 -32.78
CA LEU A 82 10.64 -10.57 -31.66
C LEU A 82 9.67 -11.70 -32.02
N GLU A 83 9.18 -11.76 -33.26
CA GLU A 83 8.03 -12.60 -33.64
C GLU A 83 8.30 -14.10 -33.45
N SER A 84 9.56 -14.51 -33.60
CA SER A 84 10.03 -15.89 -33.44
C SER A 84 10.19 -16.34 -31.98
N LEU A 85 10.24 -15.40 -31.01
CA LEU A 85 10.54 -15.67 -29.61
C LEU A 85 9.29 -16.11 -28.82
N VAL A 86 8.53 -17.06 -29.37
CA VAL A 86 7.22 -17.48 -28.85
C VAL A 86 7.27 -18.14 -27.46
N HIS A 87 8.46 -18.45 -26.96
CA HIS A 87 8.72 -19.02 -25.64
C HIS A 87 9.10 -17.99 -24.57
N LEU A 88 9.14 -16.70 -24.93
CA LEU A 88 9.56 -15.63 -24.02
C LEU A 88 8.58 -15.46 -22.86
N VAL A 89 9.11 -15.45 -21.64
CA VAL A 89 8.39 -15.30 -20.37
C VAL A 89 8.71 -13.96 -19.71
N TRP A 90 9.94 -13.47 -19.88
CA TRP A 90 10.43 -12.23 -19.27
C TRP A 90 11.12 -11.35 -20.32
N LEU A 91 10.70 -10.10 -20.43
CA LEU A 91 11.24 -9.11 -21.35
C LEU A 91 11.49 -7.78 -20.63
N ASP A 92 12.73 -7.32 -20.61
CA ASP A 92 13.09 -6.01 -20.09
C ASP A 92 13.63 -5.11 -21.20
N LEU A 93 12.91 -4.03 -21.45
CA LEU A 93 13.19 -2.97 -22.41
C LEU A 93 13.28 -1.61 -21.68
N SER A 94 13.58 -1.61 -20.39
CA SER A 94 13.67 -0.39 -19.58
C SER A 94 14.82 0.52 -20.02
N PHE A 95 14.70 1.83 -19.81
CA PHE A 95 15.71 2.83 -20.18
C PHE A 95 16.07 2.78 -21.67
N ASN A 96 15.05 2.86 -22.52
CA ASN A 96 15.16 2.96 -23.98
C ASN A 96 14.41 4.22 -24.48
N ASN A 97 14.25 4.38 -25.79
CA ASN A 97 13.55 5.50 -26.43
C ASN A 97 12.24 5.07 -27.12
N ILE A 98 11.59 4.00 -26.64
CA ILE A 98 10.40 3.44 -27.28
C ILE A 98 9.21 4.40 -27.12
N GLU A 99 8.52 4.70 -28.22
CA GLU A 99 7.34 5.60 -28.23
C GLU A 99 6.01 4.86 -28.35
N VAL A 100 6.01 3.69 -28.98
CA VAL A 100 4.81 2.89 -29.28
C VAL A 100 5.04 1.44 -28.88
N ILE A 101 4.03 0.84 -28.24
CA ILE A 101 4.00 -0.59 -27.98
C ILE A 101 3.52 -1.29 -29.26
N GLU A 102 4.39 -2.09 -29.86
CA GLU A 102 4.13 -2.89 -31.07
C GLU A 102 5.01 -4.15 -31.06
N GLY A 103 4.81 -5.09 -31.98
CA GLY A 103 5.72 -6.23 -32.16
C GLY A 103 5.71 -7.29 -31.05
N LEU A 104 4.72 -7.25 -30.13
CA LEU A 104 4.59 -8.21 -29.02
C LEU A 104 3.52 -9.30 -29.27
N ASP A 105 2.84 -9.27 -30.41
CA ASP A 105 1.62 -10.07 -30.65
C ASP A 105 1.82 -11.58 -30.53
N THR A 106 3.02 -12.10 -30.86
CA THR A 106 3.33 -13.54 -30.82
C THR A 106 3.80 -14.03 -29.44
N LEU A 107 4.10 -13.12 -28.50
CA LEU A 107 4.70 -13.43 -27.19
C LEU A 107 3.66 -13.87 -26.16
N VAL A 108 2.83 -14.84 -26.51
CA VAL A 108 1.64 -15.24 -25.72
C VAL A 108 1.95 -15.80 -24.32
N LYS A 109 3.20 -16.19 -24.07
CA LYS A 109 3.71 -16.72 -22.78
C LYS A 109 4.35 -15.65 -21.89
N LEU A 110 4.36 -14.39 -22.32
CA LEU A 110 5.03 -13.33 -21.58
C LEU A 110 4.29 -13.08 -20.26
N GLN A 111 5.03 -13.18 -19.15
CA GLN A 111 4.52 -13.00 -17.78
C GLN A 111 5.04 -11.71 -17.14
N ASP A 112 6.23 -11.26 -17.52
CA ASP A 112 6.85 -10.05 -17.02
C ASP A 112 7.35 -9.18 -18.18
N LEU A 113 6.84 -7.96 -18.22
CA LEU A 113 7.23 -6.96 -19.20
C LEU A 113 7.60 -5.66 -18.49
N SER A 114 8.84 -5.23 -18.72
CA SER A 114 9.35 -3.96 -18.21
C SER A 114 9.66 -2.99 -19.35
N LEU A 115 8.92 -1.87 -19.37
CA LEU A 115 9.05 -0.73 -20.28
C LEU A 115 9.35 0.55 -19.49
N TYR A 116 9.99 0.43 -18.33
CA TYR A 116 10.24 1.55 -17.43
C TYR A 116 11.18 2.58 -18.07
N SER A 117 10.93 3.88 -17.89
CA SER A 117 11.78 4.94 -18.44
C SER A 117 11.91 4.88 -19.98
N ASN A 118 10.78 4.91 -20.68
CA ASN A 118 10.66 5.05 -22.13
C ASN A 118 9.87 6.34 -22.48
N ARG A 119 9.38 6.48 -23.71
CA ARG A 119 8.63 7.66 -24.19
C ARG A 119 7.19 7.32 -24.58
N ILE A 120 6.66 6.21 -24.07
CA ILE A 120 5.36 5.67 -24.46
C ILE A 120 4.26 6.62 -24.01
N SER A 121 3.36 6.97 -24.93
CA SER A 121 2.26 7.91 -24.68
C SER A 121 0.90 7.25 -24.54
N LYS A 122 0.79 5.94 -24.87
CA LYS A 122 -0.46 5.19 -24.84
C LYS A 122 -0.21 3.69 -24.59
N ILE A 123 -1.12 3.02 -23.89
CA ILE A 123 -1.09 1.57 -23.70
C ILE A 123 -2.00 0.91 -24.74
N GLU A 124 -1.41 0.17 -25.68
CA GLU A 124 -2.12 -0.51 -26.77
C GLU A 124 -1.32 -1.69 -27.35
N ASN A 125 -1.93 -2.44 -28.28
CA ASN A 125 -1.30 -3.54 -29.04
C ASN A 125 -0.64 -4.65 -28.20
N MET A 126 -1.30 -5.02 -27.10
CA MET A 126 -0.84 -6.09 -26.20
C MET A 126 -1.95 -7.13 -25.96
N ASP A 127 -2.99 -7.18 -26.79
CA ASP A 127 -4.20 -7.98 -26.57
C ASP A 127 -3.92 -9.48 -26.42
N THR A 128 -2.81 -9.99 -26.97
CA THR A 128 -2.45 -11.41 -26.93
C THR A 128 -1.70 -11.83 -25.66
N LEU A 129 -1.22 -10.89 -24.84
CA LEU A 129 -0.40 -11.14 -23.64
C LEU A 129 -1.24 -11.58 -22.42
N GLN A 130 -2.00 -12.66 -22.57
CA GLN A 130 -2.98 -13.11 -21.58
C GLN A 130 -2.34 -13.68 -20.29
N GLU A 131 -1.08 -14.10 -20.35
CA GLU A 131 -0.31 -14.61 -19.20
C GLU A 131 0.42 -13.50 -18.41
N LEU A 132 0.30 -12.23 -18.81
CA LEU A 132 1.01 -11.13 -18.18
C LEU A 132 0.60 -10.96 -16.70
N GLN A 133 1.59 -11.01 -15.81
CA GLN A 133 1.45 -10.94 -14.35
C GLN A 133 2.10 -9.67 -13.78
N ILE A 134 3.24 -9.27 -14.34
CA ILE A 134 4.02 -8.11 -13.91
C ILE A 134 4.14 -7.17 -15.10
N PHE A 135 3.73 -5.92 -14.91
CA PHE A 135 3.87 -4.89 -15.93
C PHE A 135 4.43 -3.62 -15.33
N SER A 136 5.61 -3.19 -15.81
CA SER A 136 6.24 -1.94 -15.41
C SER A 136 6.26 -0.97 -16.58
N ILE A 137 5.54 0.14 -16.46
CA ILE A 137 5.51 1.23 -17.46
C ILE A 137 5.73 2.60 -16.80
N GLY A 138 6.40 2.62 -15.64
CA GLY A 138 6.76 3.87 -14.96
C GLY A 138 7.69 4.76 -15.79
N LYS A 139 7.72 6.06 -15.49
CA LYS A 139 8.52 7.09 -16.18
C LYS A 139 8.35 7.08 -17.70
N ASN A 140 7.10 7.06 -18.16
CA ASN A 140 6.73 7.23 -19.57
C ASN A 140 5.95 8.55 -19.76
N ASN A 141 5.37 8.75 -20.94
CA ASN A 141 4.62 9.95 -21.31
C ASN A 141 3.09 9.73 -21.25
N LEU A 142 2.60 8.83 -20.40
CA LEU A 142 1.17 8.58 -20.27
C LEU A 142 0.47 9.76 -19.57
N THR A 143 -0.45 10.40 -20.29
CA THR A 143 -1.18 11.58 -19.80
C THR A 143 -2.64 11.29 -19.46
N ASN A 144 -3.21 10.20 -19.98
CA ASN A 144 -4.61 9.85 -19.77
C ASN A 144 -4.77 8.66 -18.83
N LEU A 145 -5.56 8.82 -17.76
CA LEU A 145 -5.90 7.73 -16.84
C LEU A 145 -6.68 6.60 -17.51
N GLU A 146 -7.41 6.89 -18.60
CA GLU A 146 -8.18 5.88 -19.33
C GLU A 146 -7.30 4.77 -19.94
N ASP A 147 -6.00 5.00 -20.13
CA ASP A 147 -5.06 3.97 -20.58
C ASP A 147 -5.01 2.77 -19.62
N VAL A 148 -5.27 3.01 -18.33
CA VAL A 148 -5.35 1.95 -17.31
C VAL A 148 -6.55 1.01 -17.55
N VAL A 149 -7.61 1.49 -18.23
CA VAL A 149 -8.79 0.67 -18.56
C VAL A 149 -8.41 -0.44 -19.55
N TYR A 150 -7.44 -0.19 -20.44
CA TYR A 150 -6.94 -1.19 -21.38
C TYR A 150 -6.41 -2.44 -20.65
N LEU A 151 -5.76 -2.24 -19.50
CA LEU A 151 -5.16 -3.30 -18.69
C LEU A 151 -6.18 -4.31 -18.11
N ARG A 152 -7.49 -4.02 -18.14
CA ARG A 152 -8.57 -4.95 -17.72
C ARG A 152 -8.58 -6.28 -18.48
N ARG A 153 -7.93 -6.30 -19.64
CA ARG A 153 -7.78 -7.49 -20.49
C ARG A 153 -6.87 -8.53 -19.84
N PHE A 154 -5.87 -8.09 -19.08
CA PHE A 154 -4.90 -8.97 -18.42
C PHE A 154 -5.46 -9.52 -17.10
N LYS A 155 -6.12 -10.67 -17.15
CA LYS A 155 -6.76 -11.29 -15.97
C LYS A 155 -5.75 -11.76 -14.92
N ASN A 156 -4.53 -12.05 -15.36
CA ASN A 156 -3.44 -12.53 -14.52
C ASN A 156 -2.54 -11.40 -13.98
N LEU A 157 -2.79 -10.14 -14.34
CA LEU A 157 -1.99 -9.02 -13.83
C LEU A 157 -2.14 -8.92 -12.31
N ARG A 158 -0.99 -8.94 -11.60
CA ARG A 158 -0.89 -8.84 -10.14
C ARG A 158 -0.04 -7.66 -9.71
N THR A 159 0.96 -7.28 -10.50
CA THR A 159 1.88 -6.19 -10.18
C THR A 159 1.89 -5.18 -11.31
N LEU A 160 1.63 -3.92 -10.98
CA LEU A 160 1.64 -2.81 -11.93
C LEU A 160 2.47 -1.66 -11.37
N ASN A 161 3.34 -1.09 -12.20
CA ASN A 161 4.08 0.13 -11.88
C ASN A 161 3.79 1.20 -12.94
N LEU A 162 3.09 2.26 -12.53
CA LEU A 162 2.76 3.45 -13.32
C LEU A 162 3.57 4.68 -12.89
N SER A 163 4.32 4.59 -11.78
CA SER A 163 5.00 5.71 -11.15
C SER A 163 5.84 6.57 -12.12
N GLY A 164 5.74 7.89 -12.00
CA GLY A 164 6.51 8.83 -12.82
C GLY A 164 5.94 9.10 -14.21
N ASN A 165 4.72 8.66 -14.52
CA ASN A 165 3.97 9.15 -15.68
C ASN A 165 3.27 10.49 -15.37
N PRO A 166 3.02 11.37 -16.36
CA PRO A 166 2.33 12.64 -16.17
C PRO A 166 0.99 12.58 -15.41
N PHE A 167 0.20 11.50 -15.56
CA PHE A 167 -1.06 11.38 -14.81
C PHE A 167 -0.90 11.03 -13.33
N CYS A 168 0.33 10.71 -12.86
CA CYS A 168 0.63 10.30 -11.48
C CYS A 168 0.83 11.47 -10.52
N ASP A 169 0.58 12.71 -10.95
CA ASP A 169 0.62 13.92 -10.11
C ASP A 169 -0.63 13.98 -9.18
N GLY A 170 -0.77 13.01 -8.28
CA GLY A 170 -1.84 12.94 -7.27
C GLY A 170 -2.20 11.52 -6.85
N GLU A 171 -3.17 11.36 -5.94
CA GLU A 171 -3.65 10.03 -5.52
C GLU A 171 -4.72 9.43 -6.47
N GLN A 172 -5.12 10.20 -7.50
CA GLN A 172 -6.21 9.83 -8.40
C GLN A 172 -5.90 8.58 -9.22
N HIS A 173 -4.66 8.41 -9.67
CA HIS A 173 -4.26 7.23 -10.46
C HIS A 173 -4.30 5.96 -9.63
N VAL A 174 -3.96 6.03 -8.35
CA VAL A 174 -4.04 4.90 -7.41
C VAL A 174 -5.48 4.44 -7.29
N LEU A 175 -6.40 5.36 -6.99
CA LEU A 175 -7.82 5.05 -6.85
C LEU A 175 -8.40 4.51 -8.17
N PHE A 176 -8.06 5.14 -9.30
CA PHE A 176 -8.54 4.75 -10.61
C PHE A 176 -8.04 3.37 -11.02
N ALA A 177 -6.76 3.08 -10.83
CA ALA A 177 -6.17 1.78 -11.14
C ALA A 177 -6.78 0.66 -10.30
N VAL A 178 -6.88 0.83 -8.98
CA VAL A 178 -7.48 -0.16 -8.07
C VAL A 178 -8.96 -0.40 -8.39
N ALA A 179 -9.70 0.66 -8.75
CA ALA A 179 -11.09 0.57 -9.17
C ALA A 179 -11.29 -0.23 -10.48
N HIS A 180 -10.31 -0.19 -11.38
CA HIS A 180 -10.41 -0.80 -12.70
C HIS A 180 -9.75 -2.18 -12.78
N LEU A 181 -8.80 -2.48 -11.89
CA LEU A 181 -7.97 -3.68 -11.86
C LEU A 181 -8.11 -4.40 -10.51
N PRO A 182 -9.21 -5.15 -10.30
CA PRO A 182 -9.56 -5.67 -8.97
C PRO A 182 -8.66 -6.81 -8.47
N ASN A 183 -7.88 -7.43 -9.36
CA ASN A 183 -6.98 -8.53 -9.02
C ASN A 183 -5.54 -8.06 -8.74
N LEU A 184 -5.30 -6.74 -8.72
CA LEU A 184 -3.99 -6.18 -8.51
C LEU A 184 -3.56 -6.33 -7.05
N VAL A 185 -2.37 -6.88 -6.82
CA VAL A 185 -1.78 -7.10 -5.49
C VAL A 185 -0.80 -5.98 -5.17
N TYR A 186 -0.02 -5.54 -6.15
CA TYR A 186 0.95 -4.46 -5.99
C TYR A 186 0.74 -3.36 -7.03
N LEU A 187 0.68 -2.11 -6.58
CA LEU A 187 0.65 -0.91 -7.41
C LEU A 187 1.77 0.04 -6.97
N ASP A 188 2.62 0.46 -7.91
CA ASP A 188 3.73 1.39 -7.66
C ASP A 188 4.60 0.95 -6.45
N PHE A 189 4.93 -0.34 -6.41
CA PHE A 189 5.68 -0.99 -5.33
C PHE A 189 4.99 -0.99 -3.95
N LYS A 190 3.71 -0.65 -3.89
CA LYS A 190 2.89 -0.67 -2.66
C LYS A 190 1.87 -1.81 -2.73
N LEU A 191 1.65 -2.48 -1.60
CA LEU A 191 0.62 -3.51 -1.47
C LEU A 191 -0.78 -2.87 -1.52
N VAL A 192 -1.62 -3.36 -2.43
CA VAL A 192 -3.04 -2.99 -2.53
C VAL A 192 -3.80 -3.79 -1.48
N ARG A 193 -4.24 -3.13 -0.41
CA ARG A 193 -4.97 -3.78 0.68
C ARG A 193 -6.39 -4.13 0.25
N ASP A 194 -6.86 -5.30 0.69
CA ASP A 194 -8.18 -5.83 0.40
C ASP A 194 -9.31 -4.90 0.88
N THR A 195 -9.06 -4.14 1.95
CA THR A 195 -9.98 -3.11 2.47
C THR A 195 -10.13 -1.93 1.52
N THR A 196 -9.06 -1.48 0.87
CA THR A 196 -9.08 -0.39 -0.12
C THR A 196 -9.87 -0.80 -1.36
N VAL A 197 -9.67 -2.03 -1.85
CA VAL A 197 -10.41 -2.59 -2.99
C VAL A 197 -11.90 -2.70 -2.65
N ARG A 198 -12.25 -3.25 -1.48
CA ARG A 198 -13.64 -3.40 -1.03
C ARG A 198 -14.34 -2.06 -0.83
N PHE A 199 -13.65 -1.07 -0.26
CA PHE A 199 -14.15 0.28 -0.09
C PHE A 199 -14.47 0.93 -1.46
N LEU A 200 -13.53 0.86 -2.40
CA LEU A 200 -13.72 1.45 -3.73
C LEU A 200 -14.78 0.71 -4.56
N HIS A 201 -14.86 -0.62 -4.45
CA HIS A 201 -15.95 -1.38 -5.07
C HIS A 201 -17.32 -1.07 -4.47
N SER A 202 -17.43 -0.86 -3.16
CA SER A 202 -18.67 -0.41 -2.52
C SER A 202 -19.09 0.96 -3.08
N LEU A 203 -18.14 1.90 -3.14
CA LEU A 203 -18.37 3.25 -3.66
C LEU A 203 -18.76 3.25 -5.15
N LEU A 204 -18.09 2.45 -5.98
CA LEU A 204 -18.42 2.29 -7.40
C LEU A 204 -19.77 1.57 -7.61
N GLY A 205 -20.12 0.65 -6.71
CA GLY A 205 -21.42 -0.02 -6.69
C GLY A 205 -22.56 0.96 -6.41
N GLU A 206 -22.37 1.86 -5.45
CA GLU A 206 -23.31 2.95 -5.14
C GLU A 206 -23.47 3.93 -6.31
N ILE A 207 -22.36 4.32 -6.96
CA ILE A 207 -22.37 5.18 -8.15
C ILE A 207 -23.11 4.52 -9.33
N ARG A 208 -22.92 3.20 -9.53
CA ARG A 208 -23.62 2.44 -10.58
C ARG A 208 -25.13 2.31 -10.34
N GLN A 209 -25.58 2.25 -9.10
CA GLN A 209 -27.02 2.17 -8.79
C GLN A 209 -27.76 3.50 -9.00
N GLN A 210 -27.05 4.64 -9.01
CA GLN A 210 -27.65 5.96 -9.18
C GLN A 210 -27.78 6.43 -10.64
N HIS A 211 -27.49 5.58 -11.63
CA HIS A 211 -27.63 5.89 -13.08
C HIS A 211 -26.93 7.20 -13.52
N LEU A 212 -25.83 7.59 -12.88
CA LEU A 212 -25.00 8.71 -13.36
C LEU A 212 -24.07 8.20 -14.47
N THR A 213 -24.50 8.34 -15.73
CA THR A 213 -23.63 8.16 -16.90
C THR A 213 -22.86 9.45 -17.17
N GLU A 214 -21.77 9.68 -16.44
CA GLU A 214 -20.73 10.65 -16.80
C GLU A 214 -19.35 10.08 -16.46
N PRO A 215 -18.29 10.47 -17.20
CA PRO A 215 -16.94 9.96 -16.98
C PRO A 215 -16.50 10.26 -15.55
N LEU A 216 -16.08 9.22 -14.83
CA LEU A 216 -15.65 9.22 -13.42
C LEU A 216 -14.83 10.47 -13.04
N LEU A 217 -13.99 10.97 -13.94
CA LEU A 217 -13.16 12.18 -13.81
C LEU A 217 -13.94 13.47 -13.50
N GLY A 218 -15.10 13.71 -14.11
CA GLY A 218 -15.88 14.95 -13.92
C GLY A 218 -16.64 15.00 -12.58
N TRP A 219 -17.10 13.84 -12.12
CA TRP A 219 -17.79 13.71 -10.84
C TRP A 219 -16.82 13.83 -9.65
N PHE A 220 -15.62 13.25 -9.74
CA PHE A 220 -14.57 13.39 -8.72
C PHE A 220 -14.10 14.85 -8.58
N ALA A 221 -13.90 15.57 -9.69
CA ALA A 221 -13.45 16.97 -9.67
C ALA A 221 -14.49 17.95 -9.10
N SER A 222 -15.79 17.66 -9.28
CA SER A 222 -16.88 18.57 -8.90
C SER A 222 -17.42 18.35 -7.48
N ASN A 223 -17.26 17.14 -6.90
CA ASN A 223 -17.90 16.78 -5.63
C ASN A 223 -16.95 16.68 -4.42
N ILE A 224 -15.64 16.67 -4.63
CA ILE A 224 -14.68 16.70 -3.50
C ILE A 224 -14.72 18.03 -2.71
N PRO A 225 -15.03 19.21 -3.29
CA PRO A 225 -15.14 20.44 -2.50
C PRO A 225 -16.55 20.76 -1.96
N VAL A 226 -17.63 20.09 -2.43
CA VAL A 226 -19.02 20.60 -2.21
C VAL A 226 -19.98 19.62 -1.53
N MET A 227 -19.67 18.31 -1.38
CA MET A 227 -20.56 17.40 -0.64
C MET A 227 -20.22 17.30 0.86
N GLY A 228 -20.69 18.30 1.61
CA GLY A 228 -21.30 18.10 2.93
C GLY A 228 -20.37 17.88 4.13
N ALA A 229 -20.05 18.98 4.82
CA ALA A 229 -19.38 19.02 6.12
C ALA A 229 -20.05 18.19 7.26
N GLY A 230 -21.21 17.56 7.02
CA GLY A 230 -21.87 16.65 7.97
C GLY A 230 -21.55 15.16 7.79
N SER A 231 -21.22 14.70 6.58
CA SER A 231 -20.90 13.28 6.29
C SER A 231 -19.40 13.00 6.39
N LEU A 232 -18.55 13.96 6.05
CA LEU A 232 -17.10 13.91 6.26
C LEU A 232 -16.72 13.82 7.74
N GLN A 233 -17.51 14.40 8.65
CA GLN A 233 -17.22 14.30 10.08
C GLN A 233 -17.50 12.89 10.64
N LYS A 234 -18.45 12.14 10.05
CA LYS A 234 -18.70 10.72 10.38
C LYS A 234 -17.68 9.79 9.75
N SER A 235 -17.31 9.99 8.48
CA SER A 235 -16.32 9.14 7.80
C SER A 235 -14.88 9.42 8.26
N ALA A 236 -14.52 10.68 8.50
CA ALA A 236 -13.22 11.03 9.07
C ALA A 236 -13.10 10.57 10.52
N SER A 237 -14.15 10.71 11.35
CA SER A 237 -14.13 10.14 12.71
C SER A 237 -14.08 8.62 12.70
N GLN A 238 -14.81 7.92 11.81
CA GLN A 238 -14.68 6.46 11.66
C GLN A 238 -13.28 6.04 11.21
N ASN A 239 -12.65 6.77 10.29
CA ASN A 239 -11.28 6.50 9.86
C ASN A 239 -10.27 6.72 11.00
N THR A 240 -10.43 7.81 11.78
CA THR A 240 -9.60 8.06 12.97
C THR A 240 -9.81 6.99 14.04
N HIS A 241 -11.05 6.58 14.32
CA HIS A 241 -11.32 5.53 15.30
C HIS A 241 -10.73 4.20 14.86
N SER A 242 -10.81 3.89 13.56
CA SER A 242 -10.20 2.68 12.99
C SER A 242 -8.68 2.71 13.06
N ALA A 243 -8.05 3.86 12.77
CA ALA A 243 -6.60 4.05 12.89
C ALA A 243 -6.12 4.05 14.36
N ALA A 244 -7.00 4.43 15.28
CA ALA A 244 -6.80 4.30 16.72
C ALA A 244 -7.24 2.94 17.30
N PHE A 245 -7.73 2.02 16.45
CA PHE A 245 -8.22 0.68 16.80
C PHE A 245 -9.41 0.66 17.78
N VAL A 246 -10.18 1.73 17.87
CA VAL A 246 -11.29 1.92 18.83
C VAL A 246 -12.64 2.15 18.16
N GLU A 247 -12.78 1.76 16.90
CA GLU A 247 -14.05 1.83 16.18
C GLU A 247 -15.18 1.09 16.95
N TYR A 248 -16.40 1.61 16.90
CA TYR A 248 -17.57 1.07 17.63
C TYR A 248 -17.48 1.07 19.17
N LEU A 249 -16.36 1.47 19.78
CA LEU A 249 -16.26 1.65 21.23
C LEU A 249 -16.77 3.01 21.70
N ASN A 250 -17.04 3.92 20.77
CA ASN A 250 -17.56 5.25 21.07
C ASN A 250 -19.05 5.19 21.47
N ARG A 251 -19.38 5.84 22.59
CA ARG A 251 -20.76 5.91 23.13
C ARG A 251 -21.29 4.49 23.37
N SER A 252 -22.54 4.22 22.98
CA SER A 252 -23.23 2.95 23.16
C SER A 252 -23.07 1.98 21.99
N LEU A 253 -22.28 2.28 20.95
CA LEU A 253 -22.35 1.53 19.69
C LEU A 253 -22.08 0.02 19.81
N LEU A 254 -21.03 -0.39 20.56
CA LEU A 254 -20.79 -1.81 20.81
C LEU A 254 -21.93 -2.43 21.62
N PHE A 255 -22.42 -1.71 22.62
CA PHE A 255 -23.54 -2.15 23.47
C PHE A 255 -24.83 -2.34 22.66
N ASP A 256 -25.20 -1.36 21.84
CA ASP A 256 -26.37 -1.42 20.96
C ASP A 256 -26.26 -2.59 19.98
N ASN A 257 -25.05 -2.86 19.48
CA ASN A 257 -24.79 -4.01 18.63
C ASN A 257 -24.97 -5.34 19.38
N LEU A 258 -24.70 -5.44 20.69
CA LEU A 258 -24.94 -6.68 21.44
C LEU A 258 -26.37 -7.20 21.24
N TYR A 259 -27.34 -6.28 21.19
CA TYR A 259 -28.76 -6.58 21.03
C TYR A 259 -29.25 -6.59 19.58
N ALA A 260 -28.43 -6.14 18.62
CA ALA A 260 -28.78 -6.25 17.21
C ALA A 260 -28.92 -7.74 16.84
N GLU A 261 -29.98 -8.12 16.12
CA GLU A 261 -30.28 -9.52 15.74
C GLU A 261 -30.69 -10.45 16.91
N ASP A 262 -30.78 -9.96 18.15
CA ASP A 262 -31.34 -10.71 19.28
C ASP A 262 -32.87 -10.54 19.31
N THR A 263 -33.58 -11.52 18.75
CA THR A 263 -35.05 -11.50 18.65
C THR A 263 -35.76 -11.70 20.00
N GLU A 264 -35.04 -12.18 21.01
CA GLU A 264 -35.60 -12.47 22.33
C GLU A 264 -35.35 -11.35 23.33
N ALA A 265 -34.33 -10.51 23.12
CA ALA A 265 -33.98 -9.40 23.98
C ALA A 265 -35.15 -8.47 24.35
N ALA A 266 -35.96 -8.06 23.36
CA ALA A 266 -37.10 -7.17 23.60
C ALA A 266 -38.18 -7.83 24.48
N LYS A 267 -38.38 -9.14 24.31
CA LYS A 267 -39.33 -9.92 25.11
C LYS A 267 -38.81 -10.10 26.54
N LEU A 268 -37.52 -10.40 26.69
CA LEU A 268 -36.85 -10.54 27.99
C LEU A 268 -36.81 -9.22 28.76
N ALA A 269 -36.64 -8.09 28.07
CA ALA A 269 -36.69 -6.75 28.67
C ALA A 269 -38.07 -6.39 29.26
N SER A 270 -39.14 -7.03 28.78
CA SER A 270 -40.51 -6.80 29.23
C SER A 270 -40.89 -7.60 30.49
N LEU A 271 -39.96 -8.39 31.05
CA LEU A 271 -40.20 -9.15 32.28
C LEU A 271 -40.20 -8.23 33.52
N PRO A 272 -41.14 -8.39 34.45
CA PRO A 272 -41.20 -7.61 35.68
C PRO A 272 -39.89 -7.71 36.48
N GLY A 273 -39.33 -6.55 36.87
CA GLY A 273 -38.08 -6.46 37.63
C GLY A 273 -36.79 -6.46 36.78
N VAL A 274 -36.88 -6.62 35.46
CA VAL A 274 -35.72 -6.49 34.55
C VAL A 274 -35.35 -5.03 34.28
N GLU A 275 -36.28 -4.08 34.46
CA GLU A 275 -36.05 -2.65 34.23
C GLU A 275 -34.87 -2.10 35.05
N ASP A 276 -34.79 -2.43 36.34
CA ASP A 276 -33.68 -2.03 37.22
C ASP A 276 -32.32 -2.55 36.73
N LEU A 277 -32.30 -3.76 36.16
CA LEU A 277 -31.11 -4.38 35.61
C LEU A 277 -30.65 -3.66 34.32
N LEU A 278 -31.61 -3.22 33.50
CA LEU A 278 -31.37 -2.48 32.27
C LEU A 278 -30.99 -1.01 32.50
N GLN A 279 -31.18 -0.46 33.70
CA GLN A 279 -30.69 0.89 34.03
C GLN A 279 -29.18 0.90 34.32
N ALA A 280 -28.67 -0.10 35.05
CA ALA A 280 -27.28 -0.12 35.52
C ALA A 280 -26.30 -0.73 34.50
N TYR A 281 -26.69 -1.84 33.85
CA TYR A 281 -25.81 -2.61 32.97
C TYR A 281 -25.25 -1.80 31.77
N PRO A 282 -26.08 -1.05 31.00
CA PRO A 282 -25.57 -0.27 29.87
C PRO A 282 -24.55 0.78 30.29
N SER A 283 -24.80 1.46 31.42
CA SER A 283 -23.92 2.51 31.94
C SER A 283 -22.53 1.98 32.27
N TRP A 284 -22.46 0.83 32.95
CA TRP A 284 -21.18 0.19 33.28
C TRP A 284 -20.46 -0.32 32.03
N PHE A 285 -21.17 -0.97 31.11
CA PHE A 285 -20.58 -1.50 29.87
C PHE A 285 -20.00 -0.39 28.99
N VAL A 286 -20.78 0.68 28.78
CA VAL A 286 -20.37 1.85 27.99
C VAL A 286 -19.20 2.59 28.65
N SER A 287 -19.16 2.65 29.98
CA SER A 287 -18.04 3.25 30.72
C SER A 287 -16.73 2.49 30.48
N VAL A 288 -16.76 1.16 30.55
CA VAL A 288 -15.61 0.29 30.28
C VAL A 288 -15.10 0.48 28.85
N CYS A 289 -15.99 0.45 27.85
CA CYS A 289 -15.64 0.70 26.45
C CYS A 289 -15.08 2.13 26.24
N GLY A 290 -15.69 3.11 26.89
CA GLY A 290 -15.30 4.53 26.81
C GLY A 290 -13.90 4.81 27.32
N ASN A 291 -13.41 4.05 28.31
CA ASN A 291 -12.05 4.16 28.81
C ASN A 291 -11.03 3.71 27.75
N LEU A 292 -11.24 2.54 27.14
CA LEU A 292 -10.38 2.06 26.05
C LEU A 292 -10.45 2.97 24.83
N TYR A 293 -11.63 3.49 24.50
CA TYR A 293 -11.81 4.46 23.41
C TYR A 293 -10.96 5.73 23.60
N LYS A 294 -11.06 6.38 24.76
CA LYS A 294 -10.27 7.59 25.07
C LYS A 294 -8.77 7.29 25.04
N TYR A 295 -8.40 6.14 25.56
CA TYR A 295 -7.01 5.72 25.63
C TYR A 295 -6.42 5.46 24.24
N GLY A 296 -7.11 4.71 23.38
CA GLY A 296 -6.67 4.44 22.01
C GLY A 296 -6.51 5.71 21.17
N LEU A 297 -7.40 6.70 21.33
CA LEU A 297 -7.27 8.00 20.67
C LEU A 297 -6.02 8.77 21.14
N LYS A 298 -5.77 8.81 22.45
CA LYS A 298 -4.58 9.51 22.99
C LYS A 298 -3.29 8.89 22.49
N GLU A 299 -3.23 7.56 22.37
CA GLU A 299 -2.05 6.87 21.85
C GLU A 299 -1.90 7.06 20.34
N TYR A 300 -3.01 7.11 19.60
CA TYR A 300 -3.00 7.48 18.19
C TYR A 300 -2.47 8.90 17.97
N GLU A 301 -2.93 9.88 18.74
CA GLU A 301 -2.45 11.28 18.64
C GLU A 301 -0.94 11.39 18.86
N LYS A 302 -0.39 10.67 19.83
CA LYS A 302 1.07 10.62 20.07
C LYS A 302 1.83 10.04 18.88
N ARG A 303 1.32 8.93 18.31
CA ARG A 303 1.94 8.28 17.14
C ARG A 303 1.91 9.20 15.93
N GLU A 304 0.76 9.80 15.63
CA GLU A 304 0.62 10.72 14.50
C GLU A 304 1.49 11.97 14.64
N ALA A 305 1.64 12.50 15.85
CA ALA A 305 2.52 13.63 16.12
C ALA A 305 3.99 13.27 15.83
N GLU A 306 4.44 12.08 16.26
CA GLU A 306 5.81 11.60 16.00
C GLU A 306 6.06 11.36 14.51
N VAL A 307 5.12 10.72 13.81
CA VAL A 307 5.20 10.48 12.35
C VAL A 307 5.22 11.81 11.58
N SER A 308 4.37 12.76 11.97
CA SER A 308 4.31 14.08 11.34
C SER A 308 5.62 14.85 11.52
N GLU A 309 6.21 14.81 12.72
CA GLU A 309 7.48 15.46 13.01
C GLU A 309 8.65 14.82 12.25
N PHE A 310 8.64 13.48 12.10
CA PHE A 310 9.62 12.77 11.27
C PHE A 310 9.57 13.26 9.81
N TYR A 311 8.39 13.27 9.19
CA TYR A 311 8.26 13.70 7.78
C TYR A 311 8.58 15.17 7.59
N LYS A 312 8.23 16.02 8.55
CA LYS A 312 8.61 17.44 8.54
C LYS A 312 10.13 17.60 8.54
N LYS A 313 10.85 16.94 9.44
CA LYS A 313 12.32 16.98 9.51
C LYS A 313 12.98 16.39 8.25
N LEU A 314 12.44 15.28 7.74
CA LEU A 314 12.90 14.68 6.49
C LEU A 314 12.80 15.68 5.33
N HIS A 315 11.69 16.39 5.25
CA HIS A 315 11.47 17.41 4.23
C HIS A 315 12.43 18.60 4.38
N GLU A 316 12.67 19.06 5.61
CA GLU A 316 13.63 20.13 5.92
C GLU A 316 15.06 19.74 5.48
N ILE A 317 15.53 18.52 5.78
CA ILE A 317 16.84 18.00 5.38
C ILE A 317 16.96 17.98 3.84
N LEU A 318 15.93 17.47 3.15
CA LEU A 318 15.92 17.38 1.70
C LEU A 318 15.97 18.76 1.03
N ILE A 319 15.18 19.73 1.52
CA ILE A 319 15.18 21.09 0.99
C ILE A 319 16.54 21.76 1.22
N ALA A 320 17.08 21.68 2.44
CA ALA A 320 18.38 22.28 2.76
C ALA A 320 19.50 21.72 1.88
N SER A 321 19.51 20.41 1.67
CA SER A 321 20.45 19.74 0.77
C SER A 321 20.31 20.23 -0.68
N GLN A 322 19.08 20.32 -1.19
CA GLN A 322 18.84 20.78 -2.55
C GLN A 322 19.32 22.22 -2.76
N GLU A 323 19.08 23.11 -1.80
CA GLU A 323 19.52 24.51 -1.90
C GLU A 323 21.06 24.64 -1.85
N GLU A 324 21.74 23.89 -0.99
CA GLU A 324 23.21 23.92 -0.95
C GLU A 324 23.83 23.32 -2.22
N ASN A 325 23.27 22.22 -2.73
CA ASN A 325 23.69 21.62 -4.00
C ASN A 325 23.53 22.59 -5.17
N LYS A 326 22.37 23.27 -5.27
CA LYS A 326 22.12 24.30 -6.30
C LYS A 326 23.16 25.42 -6.24
N LYS A 327 23.47 25.90 -5.04
CA LYS A 327 24.45 26.97 -4.82
C LYS A 327 25.85 26.55 -5.27
N VAL A 328 26.31 25.35 -4.90
CA VAL A 328 27.62 24.80 -5.29
C VAL A 328 27.72 24.64 -6.81
N ILE A 329 26.67 24.13 -7.45
CA ILE A 329 26.60 23.96 -8.91
C ILE A 329 26.64 25.32 -9.60
N LEU A 330 25.83 26.28 -9.13
CA LEU A 330 25.76 27.63 -9.71
C LEU A 330 27.11 28.37 -9.59
N ASP A 331 27.78 28.27 -8.45
CA ASP A 331 29.11 28.84 -8.25
C ASP A 331 30.14 28.22 -9.19
N PHE A 332 30.07 26.90 -9.41
CA PHE A 332 30.90 26.22 -10.39
C PHE A 332 30.62 26.70 -11.81
N GLU A 333 29.35 26.76 -12.24
CA GLU A 333 28.94 27.23 -13.57
C GLU A 333 29.44 28.65 -13.84
N ASN A 334 29.26 29.56 -12.88
CA ASN A 334 29.72 30.95 -12.99
C ASN A 334 31.24 31.05 -13.15
N ARG A 335 32.00 30.29 -12.35
CA ARG A 335 33.46 30.23 -12.48
C ARG A 335 33.90 29.62 -13.81
N ASN A 336 33.21 28.59 -14.27
CA ASN A 336 33.61 27.85 -15.47
C ASN A 336 33.25 28.60 -16.76
N LYS A 337 32.13 29.35 -16.78
CA LYS A 337 31.78 30.27 -17.87
C LYS A 337 32.90 31.28 -18.14
N LYS A 338 33.40 31.92 -17.07
CA LYS A 338 34.54 32.85 -17.16
C LYS A 338 35.81 32.18 -17.70
N ARG A 339 36.08 30.94 -17.27
CA ARG A 339 37.25 30.15 -17.74
C ARG A 339 37.13 29.76 -19.21
N LEU A 340 35.93 29.42 -19.68
CA LEU A 340 35.65 29.10 -21.09
C LEU A 340 35.86 30.32 -22.00
N ASP A 341 35.35 31.49 -21.60
CA ASP A 341 35.59 32.75 -22.31
C ASP A 341 37.10 33.04 -22.41
N GLU A 342 37.81 32.80 -21.32
CA GLU A 342 39.25 32.95 -21.21
C GLU A 342 40.09 31.95 -22.02
N ILE A 343 39.54 30.77 -22.36
CA ILE A 343 40.16 29.77 -23.24
C ILE A 343 39.95 30.19 -24.70
N HIS A 344 38.76 30.67 -25.06
CA HIS A 344 38.44 31.12 -26.41
C HIS A 344 39.31 32.31 -26.86
N HIS A 345 39.77 33.14 -25.92
CA HIS A 345 40.63 34.30 -26.19
C HIS A 345 42.13 34.04 -25.91
N ALA A 346 42.54 32.78 -25.76
CA ALA A 346 43.94 32.44 -25.51
C ALA A 346 44.82 32.75 -26.74
N ARG A 347 46.02 33.30 -26.50
CA ARG A 347 46.97 33.70 -27.55
C ARG A 347 47.88 32.58 -28.05
N SER A 348 47.90 31.43 -27.36
CA SER A 348 48.65 30.23 -27.75
C SER A 348 47.98 28.97 -27.22
N ASP A 349 48.27 27.84 -27.87
CA ASP A 349 47.71 26.53 -27.51
C ASP A 349 48.16 26.06 -26.12
N ASP A 350 49.42 26.31 -25.73
CA ASP A 350 49.91 25.99 -24.38
C ASP A 350 49.10 26.68 -23.26
N ILE A 351 48.69 27.93 -23.50
CA ILE A 351 47.86 28.69 -22.55
C ILE A 351 46.44 28.12 -22.50
N ALA A 352 45.88 27.74 -23.65
CA ALA A 352 44.56 27.12 -23.73
C ALA A 352 44.54 25.74 -23.04
N GLU A 353 45.59 24.95 -23.20
CA GLU A 353 45.72 23.63 -22.58
C GLU A 353 45.92 23.71 -21.07
N SER A 354 46.75 24.64 -20.59
CA SER A 354 46.87 24.94 -19.15
C SER A 354 45.54 25.34 -18.51
N LYS A 355 44.72 26.15 -19.22
CA LYS A 355 43.38 26.54 -18.73
C LYS A 355 42.37 25.37 -18.79
N ARG A 356 42.43 24.53 -19.82
CA ARG A 356 41.63 23.29 -19.90
C ARG A 356 41.93 22.32 -18.75
N ALA A 357 43.19 22.17 -18.36
CA ALA A 357 43.57 21.37 -17.20
C ALA A 357 42.93 21.90 -15.90
N LYS A 358 42.92 23.22 -15.69
CA LYS A 358 42.24 23.85 -14.53
C LYS A 358 40.72 23.67 -14.56
N CYS A 359 40.09 23.60 -15.73
CA CYS A 359 38.67 23.25 -15.84
C CYS A 359 38.42 21.79 -15.43
N LYS A 360 39.26 20.84 -15.88
CA LYS A 360 39.17 19.44 -15.46
C LYS A 360 39.35 19.29 -13.95
N GLU A 361 40.32 19.99 -13.36
CA GLU A 361 40.53 20.01 -11.92
C GLU A 361 39.30 20.58 -11.18
N GLY A 362 38.70 21.65 -11.69
CA GLY A 362 37.47 22.21 -11.13
C GLY A 362 36.28 21.25 -11.17
N ILE A 363 36.17 20.41 -12.21
CA ILE A 363 35.13 19.37 -12.31
C ILE A 363 35.35 18.29 -11.24
N HIS A 364 36.59 17.83 -11.05
CA HIS A 364 36.90 16.87 -9.99
C HIS A 364 36.57 17.43 -8.60
N GLN A 365 36.94 18.69 -8.34
CA GLN A 365 36.60 19.38 -7.09
C GLN A 365 35.09 19.51 -6.88
N LEU A 366 34.32 19.81 -7.94
CA LEU A 366 32.86 19.83 -7.85
C LEU A 366 32.31 18.45 -7.49
N TRP A 367 32.80 17.40 -8.14
CA TRP A 367 32.41 16.03 -7.85
C TRP A 367 32.70 15.66 -6.38
N ASP A 368 33.91 15.93 -5.88
CA ASP A 368 34.29 15.68 -4.48
C ASP A 368 33.35 16.39 -3.49
N VAL A 369 33.01 17.65 -3.76
CA VAL A 369 32.09 18.42 -2.91
C VAL A 369 30.68 17.84 -2.96
N LEU A 370 30.16 17.49 -4.13
CA LEU A 370 28.82 16.90 -4.27
C LEU A 370 28.74 15.53 -3.58
N MET A 371 29.76 14.68 -3.74
CA MET A 371 29.86 13.40 -3.02
C MET A 371 29.87 13.59 -1.50
N THR A 372 30.57 14.62 -1.02
CA THR A 372 30.62 14.95 0.41
C THR A 372 29.24 15.41 0.92
N LEU A 373 28.54 16.24 0.15
CA LEU A 373 27.19 16.69 0.48
C LEU A 373 26.19 15.53 0.48
N GLU A 374 26.29 14.61 -0.48
CA GLU A 374 25.46 13.39 -0.51
C GLU A 374 25.71 12.51 0.72
N ALA A 375 26.97 12.27 1.07
CA ALA A 375 27.32 11.50 2.27
C ALA A 375 26.78 12.15 3.55
N LEU A 376 26.80 13.48 3.63
CA LEU A 376 26.29 14.22 4.78
C LEU A 376 24.76 14.05 4.92
N VAL A 377 24.02 14.13 3.83
CA VAL A 377 22.56 13.90 3.82
C VAL A 377 22.21 12.47 4.23
N CYS A 378 22.94 11.49 3.71
CA CYS A 378 22.74 10.09 4.11
C CYS A 378 22.95 9.90 5.62
N ASN A 379 23.99 10.50 6.19
CA ASN A 379 24.25 10.45 7.63
C ASN A 379 23.14 11.14 8.46
N GLU A 380 22.64 12.29 8.01
CA GLU A 380 21.54 13.00 8.68
C GLU A 380 20.24 12.20 8.63
N MET A 381 19.93 11.56 7.49
CA MET A 381 18.77 10.68 7.35
C MET A 381 18.88 9.44 8.24
N GLU A 382 20.05 8.79 8.29
CA GLU A 382 20.28 7.66 9.20
C GLU A 382 20.08 8.05 10.66
N GLN A 383 20.55 9.23 11.06
CA GLN A 383 20.38 9.73 12.41
C GLN A 383 18.89 10.03 12.71
N LEU A 384 18.18 10.65 11.77
CA LEU A 384 16.73 10.88 11.88
C LEU A 384 15.95 9.57 12.05
N LEU A 385 16.32 8.53 11.29
CA LEU A 385 15.72 7.20 11.42
C LEU A 385 15.99 6.56 12.79
N LYS A 386 17.22 6.68 13.29
CA LYS A 386 17.59 6.17 14.63
C LYS A 386 16.81 6.89 15.73
N ASP A 387 16.67 8.21 15.63
CA ASP A 387 15.95 9.03 16.60
C ASP A 387 14.44 8.72 16.57
N PHE A 388 13.85 8.60 15.38
CA PHE A 388 12.45 8.19 15.21
C PHE A 388 12.20 6.81 15.83
N LYS A 389 13.05 5.83 15.53
CA LYS A 389 12.95 4.49 16.12
C LYS A 389 13.01 4.54 17.65
N ARG A 390 13.95 5.30 18.21
CA ARG A 390 14.06 5.49 19.66
C ARG A 390 12.82 6.14 20.25
N SER A 391 12.24 7.14 19.58
CA SER A 391 11.00 7.79 20.03
C SER A 391 9.83 6.81 20.04
N ILE A 392 9.66 6.01 18.98
CA ILE A 392 8.66 4.94 18.92
C ILE A 392 8.87 3.91 20.04
N ASP A 393 10.11 3.51 20.32
CA ASP A 393 10.42 2.59 21.43
C ASP A 393 10.05 3.20 22.79
N VAL A 394 10.30 4.50 23.00
CA VAL A 394 9.92 5.22 24.23
C VAL A 394 8.41 5.35 24.36
N ILE A 395 7.70 5.68 23.27
CA ILE A 395 6.23 5.72 23.24
C ILE A 395 5.68 4.35 23.63
N THR A 396 6.23 3.27 23.06
CA THR A 396 5.85 1.88 23.36
C THR A 396 6.17 1.46 24.80
N SER A 397 7.29 1.94 25.35
CA SER A 397 7.69 1.65 26.74
C SER A 397 6.84 2.41 27.76
N THR A 398 6.60 3.71 27.54
CA THR A 398 5.72 4.53 28.38
C THR A 398 4.28 4.01 28.34
N PHE A 399 3.85 3.52 27.18
CA PHE A 399 2.60 2.80 27.02
C PHE A 399 2.54 1.58 27.96
N THR A 400 3.56 0.73 27.91
CA THR A 400 3.69 -0.48 28.73
C THR A 400 3.60 -0.16 30.23
N GLU A 401 4.21 0.95 30.69
CA GLU A 401 4.18 1.37 32.10
C GLU A 401 2.81 1.88 32.55
N ASN A 402 2.13 2.70 31.76
CA ASN A 402 0.79 3.22 32.10
C ASN A 402 -0.24 2.09 32.24
N ILE A 403 -0.13 1.02 31.45
CA ILE A 403 -1.02 -0.15 31.58
C ILE A 403 -0.79 -0.93 32.89
N LYS A 404 0.46 -1.02 33.36
CA LYS A 404 0.78 -1.68 34.63
C LYS A 404 0.18 -0.93 35.83
N GLU A 405 0.10 0.40 35.76
CA GLU A 405 -0.53 1.22 36.81
C GLU A 405 -2.05 1.03 36.85
N ILE A 406 -2.70 0.86 35.70
CA ILE A 406 -4.15 0.66 35.59
C ILE A 406 -4.55 -0.79 35.96
N TYR A 407 -3.70 -1.78 35.67
CA TYR A 407 -3.97 -3.21 35.88
C TYR A 407 -2.84 -3.91 36.66
N PRO A 408 -2.82 -3.83 38.00
CA PRO A 408 -1.69 -4.26 38.84
C PRO A 408 -1.52 -5.79 38.97
N PHE A 409 -2.40 -6.59 38.39
CA PHE A 409 -2.31 -8.05 38.41
C PHE A 409 -2.03 -8.54 36.99
N HIS A 410 -0.76 -8.67 36.59
CA HIS A 410 -0.20 -9.76 35.77
C HIS A 410 1.31 -9.50 35.54
N SER A 411 2.13 -10.44 35.97
CA SER A 411 3.59 -10.44 35.80
C SER A 411 3.95 -11.11 34.46
N ILE A 412 3.82 -10.40 33.33
CA ILE A 412 4.42 -10.83 32.06
C ILE A 412 4.93 -9.59 31.31
N GLY A 413 6.23 -9.58 31.03
CA GLY A 413 6.93 -8.49 30.38
C GLY A 413 6.74 -8.48 28.87
N VAL A 414 5.53 -8.19 28.38
CA VAL A 414 5.25 -7.53 27.09
C VAL A 414 3.82 -6.95 27.21
N ALA A 415 3.64 -5.65 27.48
CA ALA A 415 2.31 -5.04 27.52
C ALA A 415 2.09 -4.17 26.28
N THR A 416 1.55 -4.78 25.24
CA THR A 416 1.08 -4.10 24.01
C THR A 416 -0.36 -3.62 24.20
N PHE A 417 -0.84 -2.73 23.32
CA PHE A 417 -2.24 -2.29 23.26
C PHE A 417 -3.24 -3.45 23.20
N SER A 418 -2.81 -4.60 22.67
CA SER A 418 -3.50 -5.88 22.72
C SER A 418 -3.88 -6.34 24.14
N LEU A 419 -3.02 -6.12 25.15
CA LEU A 419 -3.32 -6.49 26.54
C LEU A 419 -4.44 -5.63 27.15
N THR A 420 -4.46 -4.33 26.82
CA THR A 420 -5.55 -3.43 27.25
C THR A 420 -6.88 -3.81 26.62
N ILE A 421 -6.85 -4.22 25.34
CA ILE A 421 -8.02 -4.78 24.65
C ILE A 421 -8.51 -6.02 25.40
N LEU A 422 -7.62 -7.00 25.64
CA LEU A 422 -7.96 -8.24 26.36
C LEU A 422 -8.56 -7.97 27.75
N CYS A 423 -7.96 -7.08 28.54
CA CYS A 423 -8.46 -6.72 29.87
C CYS A 423 -9.84 -6.03 29.80
N THR A 424 -10.03 -5.11 28.85
CA THR A 424 -11.30 -4.39 28.69
C THR A 424 -12.41 -5.34 28.24
N MET A 425 -12.10 -6.23 27.30
CA MET A 425 -13.07 -7.23 26.80
C MET A 425 -13.37 -8.29 27.86
N ALA A 426 -12.42 -8.63 28.73
CA ALA A 426 -12.69 -9.45 29.92
C ALA A 426 -13.70 -8.78 30.86
N GLN A 427 -13.55 -7.48 31.15
CA GLN A 427 -14.53 -6.73 31.94
C GLN A 427 -15.91 -6.68 31.27
N CYS A 428 -15.96 -6.55 29.94
CA CYS A 428 -17.21 -6.61 29.18
C CYS A 428 -17.90 -7.98 29.32
N ARG A 429 -17.14 -9.08 29.24
CA ARG A 429 -17.64 -10.44 29.50
C ARG A 429 -18.15 -10.61 30.93
N ASP A 430 -17.40 -10.13 31.92
CA ASP A 430 -17.81 -10.22 33.33
C ASP A 430 -19.13 -9.48 33.60
N LEU A 431 -19.30 -8.30 33.00
CA LEU A 431 -20.55 -7.54 33.09
C LEU A 431 -21.72 -8.27 32.41
N GLU A 432 -21.49 -8.87 31.24
CA GLU A 432 -22.51 -9.66 30.53
C GLU A 432 -22.87 -10.94 31.28
N ASN A 433 -21.90 -11.64 31.87
CA ASN A 433 -22.12 -12.82 32.71
C ASN A 433 -22.98 -12.47 33.93
N HIS A 434 -22.65 -11.37 34.61
CA HIS A 434 -23.42 -10.88 35.76
C HIS A 434 -24.84 -10.45 35.37
N HIS A 435 -24.99 -9.83 34.20
CA HIS A 435 -26.31 -9.49 33.65
C HIS A 435 -27.14 -10.76 33.39
N HIS A 436 -26.54 -11.77 32.75
CA HIS A 436 -27.17 -13.05 32.48
C HIS A 436 -27.61 -13.78 33.76
N GLU A 437 -26.75 -13.88 34.78
CA GLU A 437 -27.07 -14.52 36.06
C GLU A 437 -28.26 -13.84 36.77
N LYS A 438 -28.27 -12.50 36.78
CA LYS A 438 -29.38 -11.74 37.36
C LYS A 438 -30.67 -11.90 36.56
N LEU A 439 -30.59 -11.84 35.22
CA LEU A 439 -31.73 -12.03 34.34
C LEU A 439 -32.34 -13.43 34.52
N MET A 440 -31.51 -14.47 34.60
CA MET A 440 -31.92 -15.84 34.89
C MET A 440 -32.67 -15.93 36.22
N LYS A 441 -32.12 -15.31 37.28
CA LYS A 441 -32.75 -15.31 38.61
C LYS A 441 -34.10 -14.59 38.61
N ILE A 442 -34.20 -13.41 38.00
CA ILE A 442 -35.46 -12.66 37.88
C ILE A 442 -36.49 -13.51 37.14
N THR A 443 -36.08 -14.10 36.01
CA THR A 443 -36.99 -14.86 35.16
C THR A 443 -37.54 -16.12 35.82
N LEU A 444 -36.69 -16.89 36.50
CA LEU A 444 -37.13 -18.06 37.27
C LEU A 444 -38.08 -17.67 38.40
N THR A 445 -37.82 -16.55 39.08
CA THR A 445 -38.71 -16.02 40.11
C THR A 445 -40.08 -15.62 39.54
N THR A 446 -40.09 -14.99 38.37
CA THR A 446 -41.33 -14.60 37.66
C THR A 446 -42.10 -15.84 37.20
N LEU A 447 -41.43 -16.86 36.68
CA LEU A 447 -42.06 -18.13 36.31
C LEU A 447 -42.70 -18.82 37.52
N GLU A 448 -42.02 -18.88 38.67
CA GLU A 448 -42.58 -19.45 39.89
C GLU A 448 -43.84 -18.70 40.37
N LYS A 449 -43.82 -17.36 40.35
CA LYS A 449 -44.98 -16.54 40.69
C LYS A 449 -46.14 -16.76 39.71
N LEU A 450 -45.85 -16.91 38.42
CA LEU A 450 -46.86 -17.21 37.40
C LEU A 450 -47.53 -18.57 37.67
N VAL A 451 -46.73 -19.61 37.98
CA VAL A 451 -47.23 -20.95 38.33
C VAL A 451 -48.07 -20.93 39.61
N ARG A 452 -47.72 -20.08 40.59
CA ARG A 452 -48.51 -19.88 41.82
C ARG A 452 -49.74 -19.01 41.63
N GLY A 453 -49.92 -18.37 40.47
CA GLY A 453 -51.04 -17.44 40.22
C GLY A 453 -50.90 -16.10 40.96
N GLU A 454 -49.69 -15.73 41.36
CA GLU A 454 -49.37 -14.55 42.18
C GLU A 454 -48.92 -13.34 41.33
N LEU A 455 -49.04 -13.41 40.00
CA LEU A 455 -48.70 -12.29 39.11
C LEU A 455 -49.87 -11.31 38.99
N GLU A 456 -49.69 -10.10 39.51
CA GLU A 456 -50.70 -9.03 39.45
C GLU A 456 -50.71 -8.27 38.11
N GLU A 457 -49.61 -8.33 37.33
CA GLU A 457 -49.44 -7.59 36.07
C GLU A 457 -49.80 -8.42 34.84
N SER A 458 -50.53 -7.83 33.89
CA SER A 458 -50.82 -8.47 32.60
C SER A 458 -49.58 -8.46 31.71
N LEU A 459 -48.96 -9.63 31.54
CA LEU A 459 -47.82 -9.79 30.63
C LEU A 459 -48.26 -9.75 29.15
N PRO A 460 -47.44 -9.18 28.24
CA PRO A 460 -47.63 -9.30 26.80
C PRO A 460 -47.68 -10.76 26.35
N ASP A 461 -48.44 -11.05 25.29
CA ASP A 461 -48.66 -12.42 24.82
C ASP A 461 -47.35 -13.12 24.39
N ASP A 462 -46.43 -12.39 23.77
CA ASP A 462 -45.12 -12.92 23.37
C ASP A 462 -44.24 -13.32 24.57
N VAL A 463 -44.39 -12.61 25.70
CA VAL A 463 -43.67 -12.91 26.96
C VAL A 463 -44.30 -14.13 27.64
N ARG A 464 -45.63 -14.28 27.57
CA ARG A 464 -46.33 -15.48 28.05
C ARG A 464 -45.92 -16.72 27.26
N MET A 465 -45.73 -16.60 25.95
CA MET A 465 -45.25 -17.70 25.11
C MET A 465 -43.87 -18.21 25.55
N LEU A 466 -42.98 -17.31 25.97
CA LEU A 466 -41.67 -17.72 26.52
C LEU A 466 -41.79 -18.40 27.88
N LEU A 467 -42.73 -17.95 28.73
CA LEU A 467 -42.96 -18.50 30.08
C LEU A 467 -43.83 -19.76 30.09
N MET A 468 -44.17 -20.34 28.93
CA MET A 468 -44.98 -21.58 28.82
C MET A 468 -44.37 -22.75 29.59
N ASP A 469 -43.05 -22.89 29.53
CA ASP A 469 -42.31 -23.89 30.29
C ASP A 469 -40.89 -23.39 30.60
N LYS A 470 -40.30 -23.95 31.66
CA LYS A 470 -38.98 -23.57 32.14
C LYS A 470 -37.89 -23.73 31.07
N ASN A 471 -38.00 -24.75 30.21
CA ASN A 471 -36.97 -25.04 29.23
C ASN A 471 -36.97 -23.99 28.12
N THR A 472 -38.15 -23.57 27.65
CA THR A 472 -38.29 -22.53 26.62
C THR A 472 -37.67 -21.20 27.04
N ILE A 473 -37.98 -20.71 28.24
CA ILE A 473 -37.44 -19.43 28.72
C ILE A 473 -35.94 -19.49 29.02
N VAL A 474 -35.45 -20.59 29.60
CA VAL A 474 -34.02 -20.77 29.87
C VAL A 474 -33.23 -20.80 28.55
N ASN A 475 -33.71 -21.55 27.56
CA ASN A 475 -33.09 -21.60 26.24
C ASN A 475 -33.06 -20.21 25.55
N ALA A 476 -34.12 -19.41 25.71
CA ALA A 476 -34.16 -18.05 25.16
C ALA A 476 -33.11 -17.13 25.82
N ILE A 477 -32.96 -17.21 27.15
CA ILE A 477 -31.97 -16.44 27.90
C ILE A 477 -30.53 -16.88 27.54
N ASP A 478 -30.29 -18.18 27.46
CA ASP A 478 -28.98 -18.74 27.11
C ASP A 478 -28.58 -18.41 25.67
N MET A 479 -29.54 -18.44 24.74
CA MET A 479 -29.33 -18.03 23.35
C MET A 479 -28.97 -16.55 23.26
N SER A 480 -29.75 -15.70 23.93
CA SER A 480 -29.55 -14.25 24.00
C SER A 480 -28.15 -13.92 24.58
N HIS A 481 -27.75 -14.59 25.66
CA HIS A 481 -26.42 -14.45 26.25
C HIS A 481 -25.29 -14.91 25.32
N SER A 482 -25.46 -16.06 24.66
CA SER A 482 -24.47 -16.61 23.71
C SER A 482 -24.23 -15.68 22.52
N ILE A 483 -25.29 -15.04 22.00
CA ILE A 483 -25.19 -14.04 20.93
C ILE A 483 -24.34 -12.85 21.40
N ARG A 484 -24.62 -12.32 22.60
CA ARG A 484 -23.90 -11.16 23.15
C ARG A 484 -22.42 -11.46 23.40
N LEU A 485 -22.09 -12.59 24.03
CA LEU A 485 -20.70 -13.02 24.24
C LEU A 485 -19.95 -13.15 22.90
N ARG A 486 -20.56 -13.79 21.90
CA ARG A 486 -19.94 -13.93 20.57
C ARG A 486 -19.62 -12.59 19.92
N LYS A 487 -20.45 -11.57 20.14
CA LYS A 487 -20.19 -10.21 19.63
C LYS A 487 -19.05 -9.52 20.36
N ILE A 488 -18.93 -9.71 21.67
CA ILE A 488 -17.79 -9.23 22.47
C ILE A 488 -16.49 -9.90 21.98
N ASP A 489 -16.48 -11.23 21.84
CA ASP A 489 -15.31 -11.98 21.39
C ASP A 489 -14.92 -11.65 19.94
N LYS A 490 -15.90 -11.47 19.06
CA LYS A 490 -15.64 -11.00 17.70
C LYS A 490 -14.97 -9.63 17.72
N ARG A 491 -15.45 -8.69 18.54
CA ARG A 491 -14.85 -7.35 18.63
C ARG A 491 -13.42 -7.41 19.18
N GLU A 492 -13.18 -8.23 20.20
CA GLU A 492 -11.84 -8.50 20.72
C GLU A 492 -10.90 -8.99 19.60
N SER A 493 -11.32 -10.02 18.86
CA SER A 493 -10.55 -10.60 17.76
C SER A 493 -10.28 -9.59 16.65
N ASP A 494 -11.26 -8.79 16.25
CA ASP A 494 -11.11 -7.77 15.21
C ASP A 494 -10.07 -6.72 15.64
N MET A 495 -10.14 -6.26 16.90
CA MET A 495 -9.20 -5.27 17.43
C MET A 495 -7.79 -5.82 17.57
N LEU A 496 -7.63 -7.06 18.06
CA LEU A 496 -6.34 -7.73 18.15
C LEU A 496 -5.73 -7.96 16.77
N CYS A 497 -6.54 -8.40 15.80
CA CYS A 497 -6.09 -8.57 14.42
C CYS A 497 -5.53 -7.26 13.88
N ASN A 498 -6.26 -6.15 14.06
CA ASN A 498 -5.82 -4.84 13.57
C ASN A 498 -4.51 -4.37 14.22
N THR A 499 -4.25 -4.73 15.48
CA THR A 499 -3.02 -4.33 16.18
C THR A 499 -1.81 -5.18 15.82
N TYR A 500 -2.00 -6.44 15.42
CA TYR A 500 -0.92 -7.32 14.94
C TYR A 500 -0.51 -7.05 13.48
N HIS A 501 -1.38 -6.44 12.68
CA HIS A 501 -1.10 -6.12 11.27
C HIS A 501 -0.41 -4.76 11.07
N TRP A 502 -0.19 -4.01 12.16
CA TRP A 502 0.55 -2.76 12.20
C TRP A 502 1.93 -3.04 12.79
#